data_AF-A0A7L2K289-F1
#
_entry.id   AF-A0A7L2K289-F1
#
_cell.length_a   1.000
_cell.length_b   1.000
_cell.length_c   1.000
_cell.angle_alpha   90.00
_cell.angle_beta   90.00
_cell.angle_gamma   90.00
#
_symmetry.space_group_name_H-M   'P 1'
#
loop_
_entity.id
_entity.type
_entity.pdbx_description
1 polymer ?
#
loop_
_entity_poly.entity_id
_entity_poly.type
_entity_poly.pdbx_seq_one_letter_code
_entity_poly.pdbx_strand_id
1 'polypeptide(L)' 'PSPPPRCPRPSEAIFGILRDLGGPGGRSVPLPHALEVLGARGFTPGQVSEALAEYEGLNVLQVNPSRSRVSFV' A
#
# COMPACT_ATOMS: atom_id res chain seq x y z
N PRO A 1 -1.16 19.89 22.35
CA PRO A 1 -1.69 18.54 22.06
C PRO A 1 -0.71 17.74 21.20
N SER A 2 0.06 16.84 21.81
CA SER A 2 0.80 15.80 21.10
C SER A 2 -0.24 14.84 20.49
N PRO A 3 -0.16 14.46 19.20
CA PRO A 3 -1.05 13.42 18.68
C PRO A 3 -0.84 12.15 19.53
N PRO A 4 -1.89 11.37 19.83
CA PRO A 4 -1.73 10.09 20.51
C PRO A 4 -0.73 9.23 19.72
N PRO A 5 0.02 8.32 20.38
CA PRO A 5 0.85 7.35 19.68
C PRO A 5 -0.09 6.61 18.71
N ARG A 6 0.03 6.95 17.43
CA ARG A 6 -0.88 6.42 16.42
C ARG A 6 -0.52 4.95 16.32
N CYS A 7 -1.35 4.07 16.89
CA CYS A 7 -1.34 2.68 16.46
C CYS A 7 -1.44 2.74 14.93
N PRO A 8 -0.41 2.27 14.19
CA PRO A 8 -0.37 2.48 12.76
C PRO A 8 -1.64 1.86 12.17
N ARG A 9 -2.39 2.66 11.43
CA ARG A 9 -3.60 2.15 10.77
C ARG A 9 -3.17 1.02 9.83
N PRO A 10 -4.02 0.00 9.60
CA PRO A 10 -3.70 -1.06 8.65
C PRO A 10 -3.23 -0.51 7.30
N SER A 11 -3.81 0.61 6.85
CA SER A 11 -3.41 1.30 5.61
C SER A 11 -1.99 1.88 5.66
N GLU A 12 -1.53 2.44 6.77
CA GLU A 12 -0.16 2.94 6.94
C GLU A 12 0.86 1.80 6.94
N ALA A 13 0.54 0.68 7.59
CA ALA A 13 1.39 -0.51 7.58
C ALA A 13 1.48 -1.12 6.17
N ILE A 14 0.35 -1.25 5.47
CA ILE A 14 0.30 -1.74 4.08
C ILE A 14 1.13 -0.83 3.17
N PHE A 15 0.96 0.49 3.28
CA PHE A 15 1.72 1.44 2.47
C PHE A 15 3.22 1.38 2.73
N GLY A 16 3.62 1.25 4.01
CA GLY A 16 5.03 1.08 4.37
C GLY A 16 5.67 -0.14 3.69
N ILE A 17 4.96 -1.26 3.69
CA ILE A 17 5.39 -2.50 3.01
C ILE A 17 5.42 -2.30 1.50
N LEU A 18 4.38 -1.71 0.90
CA LEU A 18 4.36 -1.42 -0.53
C LEU A 18 5.56 -0.55 -0.95
N ARG A 19 5.88 0.48 -0.16
CA ARG A 19 7.02 1.37 -0.43
C ARG A 19 8.35 0.63 -0.31
N ASP A 20 8.47 -0.25 0.67
CA ASP A 20 9.64 -1.12 0.86
C ASP A 20 9.83 -2.08 -0.33
N LEU A 21 8.74 -2.69 -0.81
CA LEU A 21 8.72 -3.54 -2.00
C LEU A 21 9.03 -2.77 -3.29
N GLY A 22 8.69 -1.48 -3.36
CA GLY A 22 9.12 -0.61 -4.45
C GLY A 22 10.64 -0.45 -4.47
N GLY A 23 11.27 -0.47 -3.31
CA GLY A 23 12.70 -0.20 -3.15
C GLY A 23 13.03 1.30 -3.28
N PRO A 24 14.31 1.68 -3.06
CA PRO A 24 14.75 3.06 -3.19
C PRO A 24 14.68 3.52 -4.65
N GLY A 25 13.78 4.46 -4.95
CA GLY A 25 13.46 4.89 -6.33
C GLY A 25 12.38 4.06 -7.01
N GLY A 26 11.78 3.13 -6.27
CA GLY A 26 10.71 2.23 -6.67
C GLY A 26 9.44 2.89 -7.11
N ARG A 27 9.38 3.32 -8.38
CA ARG A 27 8.18 3.93 -8.95
C ARG A 27 6.97 3.00 -8.99
N SER A 28 7.15 1.68 -8.94
CA SER A 28 6.02 0.75 -9.07
C SER A 28 6.27 -0.63 -8.52
N VAL A 29 5.22 -1.26 -7.98
CA VAL A 29 5.22 -2.62 -7.41
C VAL A 29 4.15 -3.45 -8.11
N PRO A 30 4.43 -4.71 -8.49
CA PRO A 30 3.41 -5.63 -8.98
C PRO A 30 2.38 -5.91 -7.87
N LEU A 31 1.10 -5.67 -8.13
CA LEU A 31 0.04 -5.89 -7.15
C LEU A 31 -0.06 -7.35 -6.69
N PRO A 32 0.08 -8.38 -7.55
CA PRO A 32 0.08 -9.78 -7.12
C PRO A 32 1.18 -10.07 -6.11
N HIS A 33 2.41 -9.58 -6.36
CA HIS A 33 3.53 -9.75 -5.45
C HIS A 33 3.31 -9.03 -4.12
N ALA A 34 2.76 -7.80 -4.15
CA ALA A 34 2.38 -7.09 -2.95
C ALA A 34 1.32 -7.85 -2.13
N LEU A 35 0.30 -8.41 -2.78
CA LEU A 35 -0.75 -9.18 -2.12
C LEU A 35 -0.21 -10.45 -1.47
N GLU A 36 0.76 -11.13 -2.08
CA GLU A 36 1.44 -12.28 -1.46
C GLU A 36 2.18 -11.88 -0.18
N VAL A 37 2.98 -10.82 -0.24
CA VAL A 37 3.76 -10.33 0.91
C VAL A 37 2.85 -9.82 2.02
N LEU A 38 1.82 -9.05 1.66
CA LEU A 38 0.83 -8.52 2.60
C LEU A 38 -0.03 -9.65 3.20
N GLY A 39 -0.41 -10.64 2.41
CA GLY A 39 -1.09 -11.84 2.88
C GLY A 39 -0.25 -12.65 3.85
N ALA A 40 1.06 -12.82 3.59
CA ALA A 40 2.00 -13.46 4.51
C ALA A 40 2.15 -12.68 5.84
N ARG A 41 1.87 -11.37 5.85
CA ARG A 41 1.84 -10.52 7.05
C ARG A 41 0.48 -10.53 7.75
N GLY A 42 -0.52 -11.22 7.21
CA GLY A 42 -1.86 -11.34 7.79
C GLY A 42 -2.87 -10.29 7.32
N PHE A 43 -2.55 -9.49 6.31
CA PHE A 43 -3.49 -8.53 5.72
C PHE A 43 -4.42 -9.22 4.72
N THR A 44 -5.70 -8.82 4.72
CA THR A 44 -6.66 -9.33 3.74
C THR A 44 -6.62 -8.52 2.45
N PRO A 45 -6.96 -9.11 1.29
CA PRO A 45 -7.04 -8.38 0.01
C PRO A 45 -7.99 -7.17 0.06
N GLY A 46 -9.02 -7.23 0.91
CA GLY A 46 -9.93 -6.12 1.18
C GLY A 46 -9.21 -4.95 1.85
N GLN A 47 -8.45 -5.20 2.92
CA GLN A 47 -7.66 -4.15 3.58
C GLN A 47 -6.63 -3.51 2.65
N VAL A 48 -6.00 -4.30 1.77
CA VAL A 48 -5.08 -3.79 0.76
C VAL A 48 -5.80 -2.92 -0.26
N SER A 49 -6.97 -3.34 -0.75
CA SER A 49 -7.76 -2.55 -1.69
C SER A 49 -8.21 -1.22 -1.08
N GLU A 50 -8.68 -1.22 0.16
CA GLU A 50 -9.07 -0.01 0.89
C GLU A 50 -7.89 0.94 1.07
N ALA A 51 -6.72 0.42 1.45
CA ALA A 51 -5.51 1.23 1.58
C ALA A 51 -5.12 1.85 0.23
N LEU A 52 -5.11 1.07 -0.85
CA LEU A 52 -4.80 1.58 -2.19
C LEU A 52 -5.77 2.67 -2.61
N ALA A 53 -7.08 2.50 -2.39
CA ALA A 53 -8.08 3.51 -2.70
C ALA A 53 -7.90 4.80 -1.87
N GLU A 54 -7.56 4.68 -0.58
CA GLU A 54 -7.25 5.83 0.28
C GLU A 54 -6.08 6.64 -0.28
N TYR A 55 -4.96 5.99 -0.59
CA TYR A 55 -3.76 6.68 -1.11
C TYR A 55 -3.90 7.14 -2.57
N GLU A 56 -4.72 6.46 -3.38
CA GLU A 56 -5.05 6.90 -4.72
C GLU A 56 -5.88 8.19 -4.69
N GLY A 57 -6.86 8.29 -3.78
CA GLY A 57 -7.62 9.52 -3.54
C GLY A 57 -6.76 10.69 -3.03
N LEU A 58 -5.64 10.39 -2.37
CA LEU A 58 -4.65 11.37 -1.93
C LEU A 58 -3.59 11.70 -3.01
N ASN A 59 -3.67 11.14 -4.22
CA ASN A 59 -2.67 11.27 -5.28
C ASN A 59 -1.25 10.85 -4.86
N VAL A 60 -1.12 9.89 -3.93
CA VAL A 60 0.18 9.37 -3.48
C VAL A 60 0.62 8.17 -4.33
N LEU A 61 -0.35 7.39 -4.81
CA LEU A 61 -0.13 6.25 -5.69
C LEU A 61 -1.22 6.18 -6.75
N GLN A 62 -1.00 5.36 -7.77
CA GLN A 62 -1.98 5.00 -8.78
C GLN A 62 -1.96 3.50 -9.03
N VAL A 63 -3.14 2.89 -9.08
CA VAL A 63 -3.29 1.50 -9.48
C VAL A 63 -3.68 1.47 -10.96
N ASN A 64 -3.04 0.60 -11.73
CA ASN A 64 -3.42 0.47 -13.13
C ASN A 64 -4.85 -0.12 -13.27
N PRO A 65 -5.58 0.17 -14.35
CA PRO A 65 -6.95 -0.32 -14.55
C PRO A 65 -7.08 -1.85 -14.49
N SER A 66 -6.04 -2.58 -14.88
CA SER A 66 -6.00 -4.04 -14.79
C SER A 66 -5.64 -4.58 -13.39
N ARG A 67 -5.44 -3.70 -12.39
CA ARG A 67 -5.08 -4.00 -11.00
C ARG A 67 -3.93 -5.01 -10.88
N SER A 68 -2.95 -4.89 -11.76
CA SER A 68 -1.74 -5.71 -11.77
C SER A 68 -0.50 -4.96 -11.27
N ARG A 69 -0.54 -3.63 -11.19
CA ARG A 69 0.60 -2.80 -10.78
C ARG A 69 0.15 -1.55 -10.03
N VAL A 70 0.83 -1.28 -8.92
CA VAL A 70 0.74 -0.04 -8.13
C VAL A 70 1.92 0.83 -8.53
N SER A 71 1.72 2.12 -8.80
CA SER A 71 2.78 3.08 -9.09
C SER A 71 2.72 4.21 -8.06
N PHE A 72 3.85 4.63 -7.51
CA PHE A 72 3.92 5.77 -6.60
C PHE A 72 4.13 7.05 -7.41
N VAL A 73 3.40 8.10 -7.04
CA VAL A 73 3.44 9.43 -7.67
C VAL A 73 4.52 10.29 -7.03
#